data_AF-A0A3G5BBB8-F1
#
_entry.id   AF-A0A3G5BBB8-F1
#
_cell.length_a   1.000
_cell.length_b   1.000
_cell.length_c   1.000
_cell.angle_alpha   90.00
_cell.angle_beta   90.00
_cell.angle_gamma   90.00
#
_symmetry.space_group_name_H-M   'P 1'
#
loop_
_entity.id
_entity.type
_entity.pdbx_description
1 polymer ?
#
loop_
_entity_poly.entity_id
_entity_poly.type
_entity_poly.pdbx_seq_one_letter_code
_entity_poly.pdbx_strand_id
1 'polypeptide(L)'
;DALFQFAMGEDLIDIKLCFNEQVYDRQYMMQVLGHLNRLFSVILFQPELPLGQVNILPESETHSLLVDNQTAKTEYPRDKTVYQLFEEQMKRTPDQAAVIYGEKQFTYRQLNERANQLARTLRKKGVKTDRLTAIICE
;
A
#
# COMPACT_ATOMS: atom_id res chain seq x y z
N ASP A 1 -27.61 8.38 18.06
CA ASP A 1 -27.18 8.98 16.78
C ASP A 1 -27.40 8.11 15.54
N ALA A 2 -27.66 6.81 15.69
CA ALA A 2 -28.19 5.96 14.62
C ALA A 2 -29.30 5.05 15.19
N LEU A 3 -30.35 4.81 14.43
CA LEU A 3 -31.51 3.99 14.80
C LEU A 3 -31.89 3.10 13.62
N PHE A 4 -31.94 1.79 13.87
CA PHE A 4 -32.41 0.79 12.92
C PHE A 4 -33.83 0.37 13.30
N GLN A 5 -34.76 0.49 12.36
CA GLN A 5 -36.13 0.03 12.50
C GLN A 5 -36.36 -1.10 11.49
N PHE A 6 -36.88 -2.22 11.99
CA PHE A 6 -37.20 -3.38 11.19
C PHE A 6 -38.72 -3.55 11.17
N ALA A 7 -39.29 -3.65 9.98
CA ALA A 7 -40.70 -3.96 9.79
C ALA A 7 -40.82 -5.21 8.92
N MET A 8 -41.71 -6.12 9.30
CA MET A 8 -41.98 -7.34 8.56
C MET A 8 -43.24 -7.11 7.71
N GLY A 9 -43.07 -7.13 6.39
CA GLY A 9 -44.17 -7.23 5.43
C GLY A 9 -44.54 -8.69 5.14
N GLU A 10 -45.45 -8.92 4.19
CA GLU A 10 -45.92 -10.27 3.84
C GLU A 10 -44.78 -11.17 3.30
N ASP A 11 -43.90 -10.62 2.45
CA ASP A 11 -42.79 -11.37 1.82
C ASP A 11 -41.40 -10.69 1.96
N LEU A 12 -41.34 -9.54 2.65
CA LEU A 12 -40.14 -8.70 2.72
C LEU A 12 -39.90 -8.17 4.13
N ILE A 13 -38.64 -7.93 4.46
CA ILE A 13 -38.24 -7.22 5.68
C ILE A 13 -37.77 -5.82 5.27
N ASP A 14 -38.52 -4.81 5.70
CA ASP A 14 -38.15 -3.41 5.50
C ASP A 14 -37.21 -2.96 6.60
N ILE A 15 -36.06 -2.40 6.21
CA ILE A 15 -35.06 -1.84 7.12
C ILE A 15 -34.99 -0.34 6.90
N LYS A 16 -35.34 0.43 7.93
CA LYS A 16 -35.21 1.88 7.94
C LYS A 16 -34.09 2.30 8.87
N LEU A 17 -33.11 3.00 8.32
CA LEU A 17 -31.97 3.56 9.05
C LEU A 17 -32.13 5.08 9.18
N CYS A 18 -32.27 5.56 10.41
CA CYS A 18 -32.29 6.98 10.75
C CYS A 18 -31.00 7.33 11.48
N PHE A 19 -30.27 8.34 11.02
CA PHE A 19 -29.00 8.71 11.64
C PHE A 19 -28.74 10.22 11.62
N ASN A 20 -27.83 10.67 12.47
CA ASN A 20 -27.36 12.06 12.51
C ASN A 20 -26.25 12.27 11.47
N GLU A 21 -26.56 13.04 10.41
CA GLU A 21 -25.61 13.37 9.34
C GLU A 21 -24.43 14.25 9.80
N GLN A 22 -24.52 14.89 10.97
CA GLN A 22 -23.39 15.63 11.55
C GLN A 22 -22.33 14.71 12.17
N VAL A 23 -22.69 13.45 12.45
CA VAL A 23 -21.82 12.45 13.08
C VAL A 23 -21.41 11.37 12.07
N TYR A 24 -22.31 10.99 11.18
CA TYR A 24 -22.07 9.92 10.22
C TYR A 24 -22.30 10.40 8.78
N ASP A 25 -21.36 10.06 7.92
CA ASP A 25 -21.52 10.25 6.48
C ASP A 25 -22.53 9.25 5.90
N ARG A 26 -23.28 9.69 4.89
CA ARG A 26 -24.30 8.88 4.22
C ARG A 26 -23.72 7.64 3.55
N GLN A 27 -22.55 7.75 2.91
CA GLN A 27 -21.88 6.62 2.27
C GLN A 27 -21.51 5.55 3.30
N TYR A 28 -20.98 5.96 4.45
CA TYR A 28 -20.66 5.05 5.54
C TYR A 28 -21.90 4.29 6.02
N MET A 29 -23.01 4.99 6.26
CA MET A 29 -24.24 4.36 6.74
C MET A 29 -24.88 3.42 5.70
N MET A 30 -24.73 3.72 4.41
CA MET A 30 -25.13 2.80 3.33
C MET A 30 -24.25 1.53 3.28
N GLN A 31 -22.94 1.63 3.56
CA GLN A 31 -22.07 0.46 3.68
C GLN A 31 -22.51 -0.43 4.86
N VAL A 32 -22.80 0.17 6.02
CA VAL A 32 -23.32 -0.56 7.19
C VAL A 32 -24.61 -1.31 6.86
N LEU A 33 -25.52 -0.72 6.08
CA LEU A 33 -26.73 -1.41 5.63
C LEU A 33 -26.43 -2.61 4.71
N GLY A 34 -25.45 -2.45 3.81
CA GLY A 34 -24.98 -3.54 2.94
C GLY A 34 -24.36 -4.70 3.73
N HIS A 35 -23.58 -4.39 4.77
CA HIS A 35 -23.00 -5.37 5.70
C HIS A 35 -24.08 -6.15 6.45
N LEU A 36 -25.11 -5.46 6.91
CA LEU A 36 -26.26 -6.06 7.60
C LEU A 36 -27.03 -7.03 6.69
N ASN A 37 -27.28 -6.63 5.44
CA ASN A 37 -27.94 -7.49 4.47
C ASN A 37 -27.11 -8.75 4.14
N ARG A 38 -25.78 -8.61 4.03
CA ARG A 38 -24.87 -9.74 3.86
C ARG A 38 -24.94 -10.69 5.05
N LEU A 39 -24.93 -10.17 6.27
CA LEU A 39 -25.05 -10.97 7.49
C LEU A 39 -26.36 -11.76 7.53
N PHE A 40 -27.49 -11.13 7.20
CA PHE A 40 -28.78 -11.84 7.13
C PHE A 40 -28.78 -12.93 6.08
N SER A 41 -28.20 -12.67 4.90
CA SER A 41 -28.07 -13.67 3.85
C SER A 41 -27.28 -14.89 4.35
N VAL A 42 -26.16 -14.67 5.05
CA VAL A 42 -25.33 -15.78 5.57
C VAL A 42 -26.05 -16.55 6.66
N ILE A 43 -26.74 -15.87 7.59
CA ILE A 43 -27.53 -16.55 8.64
C ILE A 43 -28.66 -17.40 8.05
N LEU A 44 -29.33 -16.92 7.00
CA LEU A 44 -30.45 -17.62 6.37
C LEU A 44 -30.00 -18.82 5.52
N PHE A 45 -28.91 -18.69 4.77
CA PHE A 45 -28.47 -19.72 3.81
C PHE A 45 -27.34 -20.62 4.35
N GLN A 46 -26.67 -20.25 5.43
CA GLN A 46 -25.55 -20.99 6.03
C GLN A 46 -25.57 -20.91 7.58
N PRO A 47 -26.63 -21.40 8.23
CA PRO A 47 -26.82 -21.26 9.68
C PRO A 47 -25.76 -21.96 10.54
N GLU A 48 -25.07 -22.97 10.00
CA GLU A 48 -24.00 -23.69 10.70
C GLU A 48 -22.65 -22.96 10.67
N LEU A 49 -22.52 -21.89 9.88
CA LEU A 49 -21.28 -21.12 9.78
C LEU A 49 -21.05 -20.32 11.07
N PRO A 50 -19.90 -20.49 11.76
CA PRO A 50 -19.60 -19.70 12.95
C PRO A 50 -19.57 -18.20 12.61
N LEU A 51 -20.21 -17.37 13.43
CA LEU A 51 -20.29 -15.92 13.22
C LEU A 51 -18.92 -15.26 13.00
N GLY A 52 -17.87 -15.76 13.65
CA GLY A 52 -16.50 -15.25 13.49
C GLY A 52 -15.85 -15.55 12.13
N GLN A 53 -16.45 -16.40 11.30
CA GLN A 53 -15.96 -16.75 9.95
C GLN A 53 -16.78 -16.10 8.83
N VAL A 54 -17.81 -15.32 9.19
CA VAL A 54 -18.67 -14.65 8.21
C VAL A 54 -17.90 -13.50 7.56
N ASN A 55 -17.76 -13.55 6.23
CA ASN A 55 -17.33 -12.37 5.48
C ASN A 55 -18.51 -11.39 5.35
N ILE A 56 -18.45 -10.33 6.17
CA ILE A 56 -19.45 -9.27 6.25
C ILE A 56 -19.30 -8.28 5.08
N LEU A 57 -18.12 -8.21 4.45
CA LEU A 57 -17.86 -7.29 3.35
C LEU A 57 -18.60 -7.75 2.08
N PRO A 58 -19.37 -6.85 1.45
CA PRO A 58 -19.92 -7.06 0.12
C PRO A 58 -18.80 -7.26 -0.91
N GLU A 59 -19.10 -7.97 -1.99
CA GLU A 59 -18.15 -8.22 -3.08
C GLU A 59 -17.65 -6.92 -3.72
N SER A 60 -18.52 -5.92 -3.88
CA SER A 60 -18.18 -4.60 -4.39
C SER A 60 -17.16 -3.86 -3.51
N GLU A 61 -17.31 -3.95 -2.19
CA GLU A 61 -16.37 -3.33 -1.24
C GLU A 61 -15.05 -4.10 -1.18
N THR A 62 -15.12 -5.43 -1.25
CA THR A 62 -13.93 -6.29 -1.34
C THR A 62 -13.10 -5.95 -2.59
N HIS A 63 -13.77 -5.73 -3.73
CA HIS A 63 -13.11 -5.32 -4.97
C HIS A 63 -12.44 -3.94 -4.81
N SER A 64 -13.11 -2.93 -4.26
CA SER A 64 -12.49 -1.61 -4.08
C SER A 64 -11.31 -1.64 -3.09
N LEU A 65 -11.40 -2.42 -2.01
CA LEU A 65 -10.29 -2.58 -1.07
C LEU A 65 -9.09 -3.30 -1.68
N LEU A 66 -9.32 -4.29 -2.55
CA LEU A 66 -8.26 -5.09 -3.13
C LEU A 66 -7.71 -4.53 -4.44
N VAL A 67 -8.52 -3.89 -5.27
CA VAL A 67 -8.16 -3.50 -6.64
C VAL A 67 -7.92 -2.01 -6.73
N ASP A 68 -8.84 -1.19 -6.23
CA ASP A 68 -8.76 0.27 -6.37
C ASP A 68 -7.67 0.85 -5.45
N ASN A 69 -7.41 0.21 -4.30
CA ASN A 69 -6.35 0.59 -3.36
C ASN A 69 -5.00 -0.09 -3.64
N GLN A 70 -4.89 -0.95 -4.66
CA GLN A 70 -3.58 -1.36 -5.14
C GLN A 70 -2.96 -0.16 -5.86
N THR A 71 -2.11 0.60 -5.16
CA THR A 71 -1.18 1.54 -5.81
C THR A 71 -0.56 0.82 -6.98
N ALA A 72 -0.79 1.34 -8.20
CA ALA A 72 -0.50 0.65 -9.46
C ALA A 72 0.79 -0.17 -9.33
N LYS A 73 0.69 -1.48 -9.59
CA LYS A 73 1.85 -2.38 -9.65
C LYS A 73 2.70 -1.93 -10.84
N THR A 74 3.47 -0.86 -10.66
CA THR A 74 4.39 -0.38 -11.66
C THR A 74 5.45 -1.44 -11.83
N GLU A 75 5.63 -1.91 -13.05
CA GLU A 75 6.71 -2.81 -13.38
C GLU A 75 8.03 -2.08 -13.14
N TYR A 76 8.91 -2.69 -12.35
CA TYR A 76 10.28 -2.25 -12.16
C TYR A 76 11.23 -3.44 -12.37
N PRO A 77 12.48 -3.21 -12.79
CA PRO A 77 13.46 -4.27 -12.96
C PRO A 77 13.73 -4.98 -11.62
N ARG A 78 13.29 -6.24 -11.49
CA ARG A 78 13.47 -7.05 -10.27
C ARG A 78 14.80 -7.81 -10.24
N ASP A 79 15.43 -7.92 -11.40
CA ASP A 79 16.70 -8.59 -11.65
C ASP A 79 17.92 -7.67 -11.42
N LYS A 80 17.68 -6.37 -11.19
CA LYS A 80 18.73 -5.37 -11.03
C LYS A 80 18.73 -4.75 -9.64
N THR A 81 19.92 -4.53 -9.12
CA THR A 81 20.16 -3.73 -7.91
C THR A 81 20.13 -2.24 -8.23
N VAL A 82 19.84 -1.41 -7.23
CA VAL A 82 19.88 0.06 -7.36
C VAL A 82 21.24 0.54 -7.89
N TYR A 83 22.33 -0.09 -7.47
CA TYR A 83 23.68 0.23 -7.96
C TYR A 83 23.84 -0.07 -9.46
N GLN A 84 23.30 -1.20 -9.96
CA GLN A 84 23.36 -1.51 -11.39
C GLN A 84 22.54 -0.53 -12.24
N LEU A 85 21.36 -0.12 -11.76
CA LEU A 85 20.56 0.92 -12.41
C LEU A 85 21.31 2.25 -12.45
N PHE A 86 22.04 2.59 -11.38
CA PHE A 86 22.88 3.77 -11.33
C PHE A 86 24.07 3.69 -12.31
N GLU A 87 24.74 2.56 -12.42
CA GLU A 87 25.83 2.37 -13.39
C GLU A 87 25.33 2.45 -14.84
N GLU A 88 24.13 1.94 -15.12
CA GLU A 88 23.49 2.10 -16.44
C GLU A 88 23.22 3.57 -16.76
N GLN A 89 22.68 4.33 -15.80
CA GLN A 89 22.48 5.77 -15.97
C GLN A 89 23.80 6.51 -16.19
N MET A 90 24.84 6.15 -15.43
CA MET A 90 26.19 6.72 -15.59
C MET A 90 26.77 6.44 -16.98
N LYS A 91 26.57 5.24 -17.53
CA LYS A 91 27.00 4.92 -18.90
C LYS A 91 26.24 5.74 -19.96
N ARG A 92 24.96 6.05 -19.71
CA ARG A 92 24.11 6.81 -20.64
C ARG A 92 24.40 8.30 -20.62
N THR A 93 24.55 8.90 -19.44
CA THR A 93 24.78 10.35 -19.29
C THR A 93 25.89 10.65 -18.27
N PRO A 94 27.15 10.28 -18.58
CA PRO A 94 28.25 10.31 -17.60
C PRO A 94 28.57 11.71 -17.08
N ASP A 95 28.42 12.73 -17.91
CA ASP A 95 28.83 14.10 -17.62
C ASP A 95 27.65 14.96 -17.11
N GLN A 96 26.46 14.37 -16.98
CA GLN A 96 25.29 15.03 -16.40
C GLN A 96 25.40 15.11 -14.88
N ALA A 97 24.89 16.20 -14.30
CA ALA A 97 24.76 16.38 -12.86
C ALA A 97 23.99 15.21 -12.22
N ALA A 98 24.60 14.51 -11.26
CA ALA A 98 23.95 13.48 -10.46
C ALA A 98 23.54 13.99 -9.08
N VAL A 99 24.41 14.80 -8.45
CA VAL A 99 24.17 15.39 -7.12
C VAL A 99 24.67 16.82 -7.11
N ILE A 100 23.87 17.71 -6.52
CA ILE A 100 24.21 19.12 -6.28
C ILE A 100 24.10 19.38 -4.78
N TYR A 101 25.15 19.91 -4.17
CA TYR A 101 25.22 20.27 -2.76
C TYR A 101 25.86 21.66 -2.62
N GLY A 102 25.04 22.68 -2.36
CA GLY A 102 25.46 24.07 -2.44
C GLY A 102 26.04 24.38 -3.82
N GLU A 103 27.25 24.94 -3.85
CA GLU A 103 27.99 25.25 -5.09
C GLU A 103 28.71 24.03 -5.68
N LYS A 104 28.73 22.89 -5.00
CA LYS A 104 29.41 21.68 -5.48
C LYS A 104 28.44 20.83 -6.29
N GLN A 105 28.90 20.39 -7.46
CA GLN A 105 28.18 19.44 -8.30
C GLN A 105 29.07 18.25 -8.61
N PHE A 106 28.49 17.06 -8.55
CA PHE A 106 29.11 15.83 -9.04
C PHE A 106 28.35 15.29 -10.24
N THR A 107 29.09 14.94 -11.28
CA THR A 107 28.51 14.20 -12.41
C THR A 107 28.28 12.73 -12.05
N TYR A 108 27.46 12.01 -12.82
CA TYR A 108 27.28 10.58 -12.64
C TYR A 108 28.60 9.81 -12.66
N ARG A 109 29.51 10.16 -13.57
CA ARG A 109 30.86 9.57 -13.65
C ARG A 109 31.65 9.79 -12.36
N GLN A 110 31.77 11.04 -11.92
CA GLN A 110 32.55 11.41 -10.73
C GLN A 110 32.00 10.76 -9.46
N LEU A 111 30.67 10.73 -9.33
CA LEU A 111 30.00 10.10 -8.19
C LEU A 111 30.25 8.58 -8.18
N ASN A 112 30.13 7.92 -9.34
CA ASN A 112 30.38 6.48 -9.46
C ASN A 112 31.82 6.11 -9.11
N GLU A 113 32.80 6.88 -9.59
CA GLU A 113 34.22 6.63 -9.31
C GLU A 113 34.52 6.71 -7.80
N ARG A 114 34.00 7.74 -7.13
CA ARG A 114 34.17 7.92 -5.67
C ARG A 114 33.46 6.81 -4.89
N ALA A 115 32.22 6.47 -5.26
CA ALA A 115 31.47 5.39 -4.64
C ALA A 115 32.22 4.05 -4.78
N ASN A 116 32.80 3.78 -5.96
CA ASN A 116 33.57 2.56 -6.22
C ASN A 116 34.89 2.51 -5.44
N GLN A 117 35.57 3.64 -5.27
CA GLN A 117 36.76 3.72 -4.40
C GLN A 117 36.41 3.40 -2.94
N LEU A 118 35.30 3.96 -2.43
CA LEU A 118 34.82 3.66 -1.09
C LEU A 118 34.41 2.18 -0.95
N ALA A 119 33.67 1.64 -1.91
CA ALA A 119 33.25 0.23 -1.92
C ALA A 119 34.45 -0.73 -1.86
N ARG A 120 35.52 -0.46 -2.62
CA ARG A 120 36.78 -1.23 -2.55
C ARG A 120 37.41 -1.16 -1.17
N THR A 121 37.40 0.01 -0.54
CA THR A 121 37.95 0.22 0.81
C THR A 121 37.14 -0.53 1.86
N LEU A 122 35.81 -0.48 1.79
CA LEU A 122 34.91 -1.22 2.69
C LEU A 122 35.11 -2.74 2.55
N ARG A 123 35.21 -3.25 1.32
CA ARG A 123 35.52 -4.67 1.07
C ARG A 123 36.86 -5.08 1.67
N LYS A 124 37.91 -4.25 1.51
CA LYS A 124 39.22 -4.48 2.13
C LYS A 124 39.15 -4.50 3.67
N LYS A 125 38.24 -3.73 4.28
CA LYS A 125 37.98 -3.75 5.73
C LYS A 125 37.06 -4.89 6.19
N GLY A 126 36.70 -5.82 5.31
CA GLY A 126 35.93 -7.01 5.64
C GLY A 126 34.40 -6.81 5.63
N VAL A 127 33.90 -5.74 4.99
CA VAL A 127 32.47 -5.61 4.71
C VAL A 127 32.06 -6.65 3.67
N LYS A 128 31.01 -7.40 4.00
CA LYS A 128 30.43 -8.47 3.18
C LYS A 128 28.93 -8.25 3.05
N THR A 129 28.28 -9.03 2.18
CA THR A 129 26.82 -9.13 2.12
C THR A 129 26.24 -9.43 3.50
N ASP A 130 25.07 -8.87 3.80
CA ASP A 130 24.34 -9.01 5.06
C ASP A 130 25.09 -8.54 6.32
N ARG A 131 26.11 -7.70 6.14
CA ARG A 131 26.84 -7.08 7.26
C ARG A 131 26.36 -5.65 7.50
N LEU A 132 25.89 -5.39 8.72
CA LEU A 132 25.47 -4.07 9.15
C LEU A 132 26.68 -3.11 9.17
N THR A 133 26.53 -1.96 8.51
CA THR A 133 27.55 -0.92 8.41
C THR A 133 26.93 0.41 8.84
N ALA A 134 27.49 1.04 9.87
CA ALA A 134 27.02 2.35 10.32
C ALA A 134 27.54 3.46 9.41
N ILE A 135 26.69 4.44 9.13
CA ILE A 135 27.04 5.69 8.45
C ILE A 135 26.82 6.80 9.46
N ILE A 136 27.87 7.57 9.73
CA ILE A 136 27.79 8.82 10.51
C ILE A 136 28.35 9.89 9.61
N CYS A 137 27.49 10.80 9.17
CA CYS A 137 27.81 11.95 8.35
C CYS A 137 27.07 13.17 8.91
N GLU A 138 27.66 14.35 8.75
CA GLU A 138 27.07 15.65 9.10
C GLU A 138 26.00 16.08 8.10
#